data_AF-A0A679K774-F1
#
_entry.id   AF-A0A679K774-F1
#
_cell.length_a   1.000
_cell.length_b   1.000
_cell.length_c   1.000
_cell.angle_alpha   90.00
_cell.angle_beta   90.00
_cell.angle_gamma   90.00
#
_symmetry.space_group_name_H-M   'P 1'
#
loop_
_entity.id
_entity.type
_entity.pdbx_description
1 polymer ?
#
loop_
_entity_poly.entity_id
_entity_poly.type
_entity_poly.pdbx_seq_one_letter_code
_entity_poly.pdbx_strand_id
1 'polypeptide(L)'
;MAEKTLAKRVEITLESWLFSSRWLLAPFYFGLALSLIILMIKFLMELFHLAAVAFSSTESDVILGLLTLVDLTLTGSLLIIVIFSGYENFVSKMDHSDDGDRPAWMGTIDFAALKLKMLSSIVAISAVQLLRQFMSLTTVTPEREKELMWLVIIHVVFVVSSVLLALSDRIAGGGHDNPSEAPADAKVIPKTETH
;
A
#
# COMPACT_ATOMS: atom_id res chain seq x y z
N MET A 1 -16.86 15.11 43.95
CA MET A 1 -16.69 16.18 42.93
C MET A 1 -15.26 16.27 42.37
N ALA A 2 -14.22 15.83 43.09
CA ALA A 2 -12.82 15.89 42.63
C ALA A 2 -12.41 14.86 41.54
N GLU A 3 -13.07 13.69 41.49
CA GLU A 3 -12.77 12.68 40.44
C GLU A 3 -13.19 13.13 39.03
N LYS A 4 -14.32 13.86 38.91
CA LYS A 4 -14.81 14.37 37.62
C LYS A 4 -13.89 15.44 37.03
N THR A 5 -13.15 16.19 37.85
CA THR A 5 -12.21 17.22 37.40
C THR A 5 -10.85 16.66 36.97
N LEU A 6 -10.39 15.56 37.57
CA LEU A 6 -9.17 14.88 37.15
C LEU A 6 -9.34 14.16 35.82
N ALA A 7 -10.43 13.41 35.65
CA ALA A 7 -10.75 12.74 34.38
C ALA A 7 -10.85 13.75 33.22
N LYS A 8 -11.52 14.88 33.44
CA LYS A 8 -11.67 15.95 32.45
C LYS A 8 -10.36 16.66 32.10
N ARG A 9 -9.42 16.79 33.05
CA ARG A 9 -8.06 17.33 32.78
C ARG A 9 -7.21 16.37 31.96
N VAL A 10 -7.29 15.07 32.26
CA VAL A 10 -6.58 14.03 31.51
C VAL A 10 -7.12 13.97 30.07
N GLU A 11 -8.44 14.05 29.90
CA GLU A 11 -9.11 14.09 28.60
C GLU A 11 -8.64 15.28 27.75
N ILE A 12 -8.67 16.51 28.29
CA ILE A 12 -8.21 17.72 27.56
C ILE A 12 -6.71 17.65 27.23
N THR A 13 -5.90 17.08 28.12
CA THR A 13 -4.45 16.94 27.88
C THR A 13 -4.18 15.87 26.82
N LEU A 14 -4.91 14.75 26.84
CA LEU A 14 -4.85 13.71 25.81
C LEU A 14 -5.33 14.24 24.46
N GLU A 15 -6.44 14.97 24.43
CA GLU A 15 -6.95 15.63 23.22
C GLU A 15 -5.90 16.59 22.65
N SER A 16 -5.33 17.47 23.46
CA SER A 16 -4.29 18.41 23.03
C SER A 16 -3.03 17.72 22.50
N TRP A 17 -2.65 16.59 23.10
CA TRP A 17 -1.51 15.77 22.64
C TRP A 17 -1.82 15.04 21.33
N LEU A 18 -3.04 14.50 21.20
CA LEU A 18 -3.54 13.86 19.99
C LEU A 18 -3.70 14.85 18.83
N PHE A 19 -4.10 16.09 19.09
CA PHE A 19 -4.15 17.15 18.09
C PHE A 19 -2.74 17.61 17.69
N SER A 20 -1.79 17.63 18.62
CA SER A 20 -0.40 17.99 18.35
C SER A 20 0.37 16.93 17.55
N SER A 21 -0.03 15.65 17.61
CA SER A 21 0.59 14.60 16.79
C SER A 21 0.41 14.80 15.28
N ARG A 22 -0.50 15.68 14.84
CA ARG A 22 -0.63 16.10 13.44
C ARG A 22 0.65 16.78 12.92
N TRP A 23 1.30 17.58 13.76
CA TRP A 23 2.55 18.27 13.40
C TRP A 23 3.74 17.32 13.28
N LEU A 24 3.68 16.16 13.95
CA LEU A 24 4.72 15.14 13.84
C LEU A 24 4.77 14.54 12.43
N LEU A 25 3.63 14.44 11.72
CA LEU A 25 3.58 13.86 10.36
C LEU A 25 4.07 14.81 9.26
N ALA A 26 4.00 16.12 9.46
CA ALA A 26 4.46 17.12 8.49
C ALA A 26 5.91 16.91 8.02
N PRO A 27 6.92 16.72 8.90
CA PRO A 27 8.29 16.45 8.47
C PRO A 27 8.45 15.10 7.74
N PHE A 28 7.63 14.09 8.03
CA PHE A 28 7.66 12.82 7.29
C PHE A 28 7.18 13.02 5.85
N TYR A 29 6.06 13.71 5.64
CA TYR A 29 5.58 14.00 4.28
C TYR A 29 6.56 14.88 3.50
N PHE A 30 7.20 15.84 4.16
CA PHE A 30 8.28 16.61 3.55
C PHE A 30 9.45 15.72 3.13
N GLY A 31 9.88 14.80 4.00
CA GLY A 31 10.92 13.82 3.70
C GLY A 31 10.55 12.89 2.54
N LEU A 32 9.30 12.44 2.46
CA LEU A 32 8.80 11.62 1.36
C LEU A 32 8.76 12.41 0.03
N ALA A 33 8.34 13.68 0.06
CA ALA A 33 8.39 14.56 -1.11
C ALA A 33 9.83 14.80 -1.60
N LEU A 34 10.77 15.02 -0.67
CA LEU A 34 12.19 15.13 -1.02
C LEU A 34 12.74 13.81 -1.59
N SER A 35 12.31 12.68 -1.05
CA SER A 35 12.68 11.35 -1.55
C SER A 35 12.20 11.13 -2.99
N LEU A 36 11.01 11.63 -3.36
CA LEU A 36 10.54 11.62 -4.75
C LEU A 36 11.47 12.42 -5.69
N ILE A 37 11.99 13.56 -5.24
CA ILE A 37 12.96 14.35 -6.02
C ILE A 37 14.26 13.57 -6.20
N ILE A 38 14.78 12.96 -5.13
CA ILE A 38 16.00 12.13 -5.20
C ILE A 38 15.78 10.96 -6.17
N LEU A 39 14.62 10.30 -6.10
CA LEU A 39 14.26 9.20 -6.97
C LEU A 39 14.16 9.66 -8.43
N MET A 40 13.57 10.83 -8.70
CA MET A 40 13.53 11.42 -10.03
C MET A 40 14.92 11.66 -10.61
N ILE A 41 15.84 12.22 -9.81
CA ILE A 41 17.24 12.42 -10.23
C ILE A 41 17.88 11.07 -10.57
N LYS A 42 17.70 10.05 -9.71
CA LYS A 42 18.24 8.71 -9.97
C LYS A 42 17.66 8.06 -11.23
N PHE A 43 16.36 8.20 -11.45
CA PHE A 43 15.69 7.72 -12.66
C PHE A 43 16.30 8.36 -13.91
N LEU A 44 16.48 9.68 -13.92
CA LEU A 44 17.10 10.38 -15.04
C LEU A 44 18.55 9.92 -15.26
N MET A 45 19.34 9.79 -14.20
CA MET A 45 20.72 9.29 -14.30
C MET A 45 20.79 7.89 -14.92
N GLU A 46 19.94 6.97 -14.44
CA GLU A 46 19.90 5.60 -14.96
C GLU A 46 19.42 5.57 -16.42
N LEU A 47 18.44 6.42 -16.76
CA LEU A 47 17.93 6.54 -18.12
C LEU A 47 19.00 7.04 -19.08
N PHE A 48 19.75 8.09 -18.69
CA PHE A 48 20.86 8.59 -19.49
C PHE A 48 21.99 7.56 -19.62
N HIS A 49 22.31 6.85 -18.54
CA HIS A 49 23.32 5.79 -18.58
C HIS A 49 22.91 4.68 -19.54
N LEU A 50 21.67 4.20 -19.44
CA LEU A 50 21.12 3.17 -20.32
C LEU A 50 21.11 3.64 -21.78
N ALA A 51 20.67 4.86 -22.06
CA ALA A 51 20.64 5.40 -23.42
C ALA A 51 22.04 5.52 -24.04
N ALA A 52 23.05 5.90 -23.26
CA ALA A 52 24.44 6.01 -23.73
C ALA A 52 25.07 4.64 -24.05
N VAL A 53 24.65 3.60 -23.32
CA VAL A 53 25.26 2.27 -23.34
C VAL A 53 24.44 1.27 -24.19
N ALA A 54 23.21 1.61 -24.57
CA ALA A 54 22.28 0.75 -25.30
C ALA A 54 22.79 0.24 -26.66
N PHE A 55 23.62 1.01 -27.36
CA PHE A 55 24.15 0.63 -28.68
C PHE A 55 25.43 -0.20 -28.61
N SER A 56 26.05 -0.31 -27.43
CA SER A 56 27.36 -0.98 -27.24
C SER A 56 27.31 -2.16 -26.27
N SER A 57 26.19 -2.41 -25.60
CA SER A 57 26.04 -3.47 -24.61
C SER A 57 25.24 -4.66 -25.09
N THR A 58 25.29 -5.73 -24.30
CA THR A 58 24.54 -6.95 -24.59
C THR A 58 23.04 -6.72 -24.39
N GLU A 59 22.21 -7.53 -25.06
CA GLU A 59 20.75 -7.48 -24.88
C GLU A 59 20.34 -7.65 -23.41
N SER A 60 21.04 -8.51 -22.67
CA SER A 60 20.82 -8.72 -21.22
C SER A 60 21.04 -7.45 -20.41
N ASP A 61 22.10 -6.69 -20.69
CA ASP A 61 22.41 -5.45 -19.98
C ASP A 61 21.33 -4.38 -20.23
N VAL A 62 20.82 -4.31 -21.47
CA VAL A 62 19.73 -3.39 -21.81
C VAL A 62 18.45 -3.76 -21.07
N ILE A 63 18.09 -5.05 -21.01
CA ILE A 63 16.92 -5.54 -20.28
C ILE A 63 17.06 -5.24 -18.76
N LEU A 64 18.24 -5.43 -18.19
CA LEU A 64 18.54 -5.11 -16.79
C LEU A 64 18.38 -3.62 -16.47
N GLY A 65 18.84 -2.75 -17.37
CA GLY A 65 18.67 -1.30 -17.24
C GLY A 65 17.19 -0.92 -17.29
N LEU A 66 16.42 -1.48 -18.22
CA LEU A 66 14.98 -1.28 -18.29
C LEU A 66 14.26 -1.76 -17.03
N LEU A 67 14.62 -2.92 -16.49
CA LEU A 67 14.04 -3.45 -15.26
C LEU A 67 14.29 -2.53 -14.06
N THR A 68 15.48 -1.91 -14.00
CA THR A 68 15.84 -0.92 -12.98
C THR A 68 15.00 0.36 -13.14
N LEU A 69 14.77 0.85 -14.36
CA LEU A 69 13.89 2.01 -14.60
C LEU A 69 12.42 1.73 -14.22
N VAL A 70 11.92 0.53 -14.50
CA VAL A 70 10.58 0.10 -14.10
C VAL A 70 10.46 0.10 -12.57
N ASP A 71 11.44 -0.46 -11.87
CA ASP A 71 11.45 -0.52 -10.40
C ASP A 71 11.45 0.88 -9.76
N LEU A 72 12.27 1.80 -10.27
CA LEU A 72 12.27 3.20 -9.83
C LEU A 72 10.90 3.85 -10.04
N THR A 73 10.26 3.61 -11.19
CA THR A 73 8.93 4.14 -11.51
C THR A 73 7.84 3.58 -10.58
N LEU A 74 7.88 2.28 -10.29
CA LEU A 74 6.95 1.62 -9.37
C LEU A 74 7.13 2.13 -7.94
N THR A 75 8.38 2.31 -7.50
CA THR A 75 8.71 2.89 -6.19
C THR A 75 8.22 4.33 -6.07
N GLY A 76 8.41 5.16 -7.10
CA GLY A 76 7.89 6.52 -7.14
C GLY A 76 6.35 6.55 -7.06
N SER A 77 5.69 5.67 -7.81
CA SER A 77 4.22 5.54 -7.80
C SER A 77 3.70 5.14 -6.42
N LEU A 78 4.38 4.21 -5.73
CA LEU A 78 4.06 3.80 -4.36
C LEU A 78 4.20 4.97 -3.38
N LEU A 79 5.30 5.72 -3.47
CA LEU A 79 5.53 6.90 -2.61
C LEU A 79 4.42 7.94 -2.77
N ILE A 80 4.00 8.22 -4.01
CA ILE A 80 2.89 9.15 -4.28
C ILE A 80 1.60 8.69 -3.61
N ILE A 81 1.24 7.40 -3.73
CA ILE A 81 0.04 6.85 -3.08
C ILE A 81 0.13 7.01 -1.57
N VAL A 82 1.28 6.70 -0.96
CA VAL A 82 1.49 6.82 0.49
C VAL A 82 1.38 8.28 0.95
N ILE A 83 1.96 9.23 0.20
CA ILE A 83 1.88 10.66 0.52
C ILE A 83 0.43 11.14 0.46
N PHE A 84 -0.28 10.89 -0.64
CA PHE A 84 -1.67 11.36 -0.78
C PHE A 84 -2.61 10.67 0.19
N SER A 85 -2.52 9.34 0.33
CA SER A 85 -3.34 8.60 1.28
C SER A 85 -3.08 9.05 2.71
N GLY A 86 -1.81 9.22 3.10
CA GLY A 86 -1.44 9.72 4.42
C GLY A 86 -1.95 11.15 4.66
N TYR A 87 -1.77 12.04 3.68
CA TYR A 87 -2.24 13.42 3.78
C TYR A 87 -3.77 13.51 3.89
N GLU A 88 -4.50 12.77 3.07
CA GLU A 88 -5.97 12.75 3.09
C GLU A 88 -6.48 12.23 4.44
N ASN A 89 -5.93 11.12 4.92
CA ASN A 89 -6.44 10.44 6.10
C ASN A 89 -6.06 11.15 7.43
N PHE A 90 -4.91 11.84 7.48
CA PHE A 90 -4.39 12.43 8.72
C PHE A 90 -4.28 13.96 8.72
N VAL A 91 -4.37 14.63 7.56
CA VAL A 91 -4.30 16.11 7.50
C VAL A 91 -5.63 16.69 7.02
N SER A 92 -6.19 16.15 5.92
CA SER A 92 -7.41 16.70 5.29
C SER A 92 -8.69 16.40 6.08
N LYS A 93 -8.90 15.15 6.52
CA LYS A 93 -10.13 14.75 7.26
C LYS A 93 -10.30 15.42 8.64
N MET A 94 -9.24 15.99 9.21
CA MET A 94 -9.30 16.68 10.52
C MET A 94 -9.47 18.20 10.42
N ASP A 95 -9.46 18.76 9.20
CA ASP A 95 -9.58 20.21 8.97
C ASP A 95 -11.04 20.65 8.67
N HIS A 96 -11.91 19.69 8.33
CA HIS A 96 -13.34 19.92 8.09
C HIS A 96 -14.19 19.31 9.22
N SER A 97 -14.15 19.92 10.40
CA SER A 97 -15.05 19.58 11.51
C SER A 97 -15.77 20.83 12.01
N ASP A 98 -16.81 21.24 11.27
CA ASP A 98 -17.87 22.14 11.74
C ASP A 98 -19.22 21.43 11.80
N ASP A 99 -19.24 20.15 12.19
CA ASP A 99 -20.47 19.44 12.55
C ASP A 99 -20.22 18.59 13.80
N GLY A 100 -20.95 18.95 14.87
CA GLY A 100 -20.78 18.50 16.25
C GLY A 100 -21.27 17.10 16.59
N ASP A 101 -21.29 16.16 15.66
CA ASP A 101 -21.64 14.76 15.91
C ASP A 101 -20.62 13.87 15.21
N ARG A 102 -19.66 13.30 15.95
CA ARG A 102 -18.70 12.33 15.41
C ARG A 102 -19.46 11.06 14.98
N PRO A 103 -19.65 10.79 13.67
CA PRO A 103 -20.55 9.73 13.18
C PRO A 103 -19.79 8.46 12.80
N ALA A 104 -20.18 7.29 13.33
CA ALA A 104 -19.92 5.90 12.90
C ALA A 104 -18.55 5.46 12.32
N TRP A 105 -17.50 6.28 12.34
CA TRP A 105 -16.19 6.16 11.70
C TRP A 105 -15.31 5.00 12.18
N MET A 106 -15.85 4.07 12.97
CA MET A 106 -15.17 2.86 13.41
C MET A 106 -15.71 1.59 12.72
N GLY A 107 -16.48 1.76 11.64
CA GLY A 107 -16.87 0.70 10.71
C GLY A 107 -15.68 0.24 9.87
N THR A 108 -14.97 -0.78 10.38
CA THR A 108 -14.10 -1.72 9.67
C THR A 108 -13.22 -1.11 8.56
N ILE A 109 -12.14 -0.43 8.94
CA ILE A 109 -10.98 -0.39 8.05
C ILE A 109 -10.59 -1.85 7.83
N ASP A 110 -10.76 -2.33 6.61
CA ASP A 110 -10.43 -3.70 6.25
C ASP A 110 -8.90 -3.86 6.26
N PHE A 111 -8.38 -4.11 7.46
CA PHE A 111 -6.98 -4.38 7.70
C PHE A 111 -6.52 -5.63 6.94
N ALA A 112 -7.42 -6.54 6.57
CA ALA A 112 -7.06 -7.71 5.78
C ALA A 112 -6.80 -7.33 4.32
N ALA A 113 -7.69 -6.56 3.69
CA ALA A 113 -7.46 -6.03 2.35
C ALA A 113 -6.20 -5.14 2.28
N LEU A 114 -5.93 -4.35 3.32
CA LEU A 114 -4.71 -3.53 3.38
C LEU A 114 -3.44 -4.40 3.50
N LYS A 115 -3.47 -5.46 4.33
CA LYS A 115 -2.36 -6.42 4.48
C LYS A 115 -2.04 -7.13 3.18
N LEU A 116 -3.06 -7.61 2.47
CA LEU A 116 -2.90 -8.33 1.20
C LEU A 116 -2.29 -7.44 0.11
N LYS A 117 -2.74 -6.19 -0.01
CA LYS A 117 -2.20 -5.22 -0.98
C LYS A 117 -0.72 -4.90 -0.72
N MET A 118 -0.32 -4.74 0.54
CA MET A 118 1.09 -4.49 0.86
C MET A 118 1.97 -5.72 0.57
N LEU A 119 1.52 -6.91 0.96
CA LEU A 119 2.27 -8.16 0.74
C LEU A 119 2.44 -8.47 -0.75
N SER A 120 1.41 -8.23 -1.58
CA SER A 120 1.54 -8.45 -3.02
C SER A 120 2.57 -7.51 -3.65
N SER A 121 2.66 -6.26 -3.19
CA SER A 121 3.66 -5.30 -3.66
C SER A 121 5.08 -5.73 -3.27
N ILE A 122 5.29 -6.18 -2.03
CA ILE A 122 6.60 -6.67 -1.56
C ILE A 122 7.05 -7.90 -2.34
N VAL A 123 6.14 -8.87 -2.56
CA VAL A 123 6.43 -10.08 -3.36
C VAL A 123 6.82 -9.69 -4.79
N ALA A 124 6.09 -8.78 -5.43
CA ALA A 124 6.37 -8.35 -6.80
C ALA A 124 7.75 -7.65 -6.91
N ILE A 125 8.07 -6.72 -6.01
CA ILE A 125 9.37 -6.03 -6.00
C ILE A 125 10.51 -7.04 -5.78
N SER A 126 10.35 -7.97 -4.83
CA SER A 126 11.38 -8.99 -4.57
C SER A 126 11.63 -9.91 -5.77
N ALA A 127 10.59 -10.23 -6.56
CA ALA A 127 10.73 -11.02 -7.80
C ALA A 127 11.55 -10.26 -8.85
N VAL A 128 11.25 -8.98 -9.05
CA VAL A 128 11.98 -8.10 -9.97
C VAL A 128 13.46 -8.02 -9.60
N GLN A 129 13.75 -7.81 -8.30
CA GLN A 129 15.13 -7.72 -7.81
C GLN A 129 15.90 -9.04 -7.94
N LEU A 130 15.23 -10.17 -7.73
CA LEU A 130 15.81 -11.49 -7.94
C LEU A 130 16.18 -11.73 -9.40
N LEU A 131 15.26 -11.41 -10.31
CA LEU A 131 15.50 -11.52 -11.76
C LEU A 131 16.66 -10.62 -12.21
N ARG A 132 16.74 -9.40 -11.68
CA ARG A 132 17.85 -8.47 -11.92
C ARG A 132 19.19 -9.07 -11.49
N GLN A 133 19.27 -9.63 -10.29
CA GLN A 133 20.51 -10.23 -9.80
C GLN A 133 20.92 -11.45 -10.62
N PHE A 134 19.97 -12.30 -11.00
CA PHE A 134 20.22 -13.45 -11.87
C PHE A 134 20.75 -13.04 -13.24
N MET A 135 20.09 -12.08 -13.90
CA MET A 135 20.48 -11.60 -15.23
C MET A 135 21.83 -10.87 -15.24
N SER A 136 22.25 -10.29 -14.11
CA SER A 136 23.56 -9.61 -13.97
C SER A 136 24.76 -10.55 -13.81
N LEU A 137 24.53 -11.87 -13.80
CA LEU A 137 25.60 -12.86 -13.67
C LEU A 137 26.38 -13.00 -14.97
N THR A 138 27.53 -12.34 -15.05
CA THR A 138 28.49 -12.48 -16.18
C THR A 138 29.48 -13.63 -15.96
N THR A 139 29.73 -14.02 -14.70
CA THR A 139 30.55 -15.18 -14.33
C THR A 139 29.96 -15.85 -13.09
N VAL A 140 29.92 -17.20 -13.08
CA VAL A 140 29.43 -17.97 -11.94
C VAL A 140 30.57 -18.16 -10.95
N THR A 141 30.59 -17.35 -9.91
CA THR A 141 31.48 -17.54 -8.76
C THR A 141 30.70 -18.18 -7.59
N PRO A 142 31.37 -18.96 -6.72
CA PRO A 142 30.70 -19.61 -5.58
C PRO A 142 29.99 -18.61 -4.65
N GLU A 143 30.53 -17.40 -4.53
CA GLU A 143 29.95 -16.33 -3.70
C GLU A 143 28.64 -15.80 -4.30
N ARG A 144 28.60 -15.57 -5.62
CA ARG A 144 27.40 -15.05 -6.32
C ARG A 144 26.30 -16.11 -6.42
N GLU A 145 26.68 -17.37 -6.58
CA GLU A 145 25.73 -18.49 -6.49
C GLU A 145 25.06 -18.54 -5.11
N LYS A 146 25.86 -18.39 -4.03
CA LYS A 146 25.33 -18.35 -2.67
C LYS A 146 24.43 -17.14 -2.42
N GLU A 147 24.81 -15.95 -2.90
CA GLU A 147 23.98 -14.75 -2.83
C GLU A 147 22.63 -14.96 -3.54
N LEU A 148 22.66 -15.50 -4.76
CA LEU A 148 21.46 -15.78 -5.53
C LEU A 148 20.57 -16.84 -4.86
N MET A 149 21.16 -17.89 -4.30
CA MET A 149 20.43 -18.91 -3.54
C MET A 149 19.70 -18.30 -2.34
N TRP A 150 20.33 -17.39 -1.59
CA TRP A 150 19.67 -16.69 -0.49
C TRP A 150 18.55 -15.77 -0.96
N LEU A 151 18.74 -15.06 -2.07
CA LEU A 151 17.69 -14.25 -2.69
C LEU A 151 16.48 -15.13 -3.07
N VAL A 152 16.71 -16.31 -3.66
CA VAL A 152 15.64 -17.27 -4.00
C VAL A 152 14.93 -17.76 -2.75
N ILE A 153 15.68 -18.15 -1.72
CA ILE A 153 15.10 -18.62 -0.44
C ILE A 153 14.20 -17.56 0.17
N ILE A 154 14.67 -16.30 0.26
CA ILE A 154 13.90 -15.19 0.83
C ILE A 154 12.64 -14.91 -0.02
N HIS A 155 12.77 -14.90 -1.34
CA HIS A 155 11.62 -14.68 -2.22
C HIS A 155 10.56 -15.77 -2.05
N VAL A 156 10.97 -17.04 -1.98
CA VAL A 156 10.05 -18.16 -1.72
C VAL A 156 9.37 -18.00 -0.36
N VAL A 157 10.08 -17.56 0.68
CA VAL A 157 9.48 -17.26 1.99
C VAL A 157 8.41 -16.17 1.88
N PHE A 158 8.65 -15.10 1.13
CA PHE A 158 7.65 -14.05 0.90
C PHE A 158 6.44 -14.55 0.12
N VAL A 159 6.63 -15.33 -0.94
CA VAL A 159 5.54 -15.93 -1.74
C VAL A 159 4.69 -16.84 -0.85
N VAL A 160 5.32 -17.76 -0.11
CA VAL A 160 4.61 -18.67 0.79
C VAL A 160 3.85 -17.90 1.86
N SER A 161 4.48 -16.90 2.49
CA SER A 161 3.82 -16.07 3.52
C SER A 161 2.61 -15.32 2.96
N SER A 162 2.72 -14.78 1.74
CA SER A 162 1.63 -14.10 1.04
C SER A 162 0.46 -15.05 0.72
N VAL A 163 0.77 -16.25 0.22
CA VAL A 163 -0.23 -17.29 -0.07
C VAL A 163 -0.93 -17.75 1.20
N LEU A 164 -0.19 -18.01 2.28
CA LEU A 164 -0.78 -18.42 3.57
C LEU A 164 -1.74 -17.37 4.12
N LEU A 165 -1.38 -16.09 4.01
CA LEU A 165 -2.25 -15.00 4.45
C LEU A 165 -3.49 -14.85 3.56
N ALA A 166 -3.34 -14.97 2.23
CA ALA A 166 -4.48 -14.97 1.30
C ALA A 166 -5.44 -16.15 1.56
N LEU A 167 -4.91 -17.32 1.89
CA LEU A 167 -5.71 -18.48 2.27
C LEU A 167 -6.41 -18.26 3.62
N SER A 168 -5.70 -17.74 4.61
CA SER A 168 -6.29 -17.42 5.92
C SER A 168 -7.45 -16.44 5.77
N ASP A 169 -7.29 -15.43 4.92
CA ASP A 169 -8.32 -14.42 4.67
C ASP A 169 -9.52 -15.01 3.91
N ARG A 170 -9.27 -15.82 2.88
CA ARG A 170 -10.33 -16.54 2.15
C ARG A 170 -11.14 -17.47 3.05
N ILE A 171 -10.49 -18.17 3.99
CA ILE A 171 -11.15 -19.06 4.94
C ILE A 171 -11.98 -18.24 5.94
N ALA A 172 -11.49 -17.08 6.38
CA ALA A 172 -12.22 -16.17 7.26
C ALA A 172 -13.41 -15.46 6.57
N GLY A 173 -13.30 -15.17 5.27
CA GLY A 173 -14.33 -14.50 4.47
C GLY A 173 -15.46 -15.40 3.95
N GLY A 174 -15.33 -16.74 4.03
CA GLY A 174 -16.33 -17.69 3.52
C GLY A 174 -17.61 -17.85 4.35
N GLY A 175 -17.90 -16.96 5.30
CA GLY A 175 -18.98 -17.10 6.28
C GLY A 175 -20.15 -16.11 6.19
N HIS A 176 -20.16 -15.15 5.26
CA HIS A 176 -21.20 -14.10 5.20
C HIS A 176 -21.60 -13.68 3.78
N ASP A 177 -22.04 -14.62 2.94
CA ASP A 177 -22.90 -14.31 1.78
C ASP A 177 -24.20 -15.10 1.91
N ASN A 178 -25.18 -14.52 2.62
CA ASN A 178 -26.56 -14.99 2.61
C ASN A 178 -27.35 -14.11 1.63
N PRO A 179 -27.70 -14.58 0.43
CA PRO A 179 -28.67 -13.88 -0.41
C PRO A 179 -30.08 -14.15 0.12
N SER A 180 -30.53 -13.29 1.03
CA SER A 180 -31.95 -13.11 1.38
C SER A 180 -32.17 -11.61 1.34
N GLU A 181 -32.90 -11.05 0.37
CA GLU A 181 -34.34 -11.22 0.27
C GLU A 181 -34.80 -10.81 -1.13
N ALA A 182 -35.38 -11.73 -1.90
CA ALA A 182 -36.28 -11.37 -2.99
C ALA A 182 -37.65 -11.09 -2.37
N PRO A 183 -38.31 -9.94 -2.61
CA PRO A 183 -39.69 -9.78 -2.18
C PRO A 183 -40.58 -10.61 -3.09
N ALA A 184 -41.21 -11.61 -2.50
CA ALA A 184 -42.27 -12.41 -3.09
C ALA A 184 -43.49 -11.55 -3.45
N ASP A 185 -44.01 -11.82 -4.64
CA ASP A 185 -45.43 -11.94 -4.97
C ASP A 185 -46.41 -10.82 -4.56
N ALA A 186 -46.79 -10.08 -5.60
CA ALA A 186 -48.17 -9.98 -6.07
C ALA A 186 -49.27 -9.76 -5.01
N LYS A 187 -49.54 -8.49 -4.70
CA LYS A 187 -50.89 -8.06 -4.36
C LYS A 187 -51.55 -7.41 -5.58
N VAL A 188 -52.34 -8.23 -6.27
CA VAL A 188 -53.29 -7.84 -7.31
C VAL A 188 -54.19 -6.73 -6.78
N ILE A 189 -54.10 -5.54 -7.38
CA ILE A 189 -55.10 -4.48 -7.23
C ILE A 189 -56.23 -4.81 -8.22
N PRO A 190 -57.49 -5.04 -7.78
CA PRO A 190 -58.57 -5.20 -8.72
C PRO A 190 -58.85 -3.84 -9.39
N LYS A 191 -58.87 -3.84 -10.72
CA LYS A 191 -59.44 -2.76 -11.51
C LYS A 191 -60.93 -2.63 -11.17
N THR A 192 -61.34 -1.45 -10.73
CA THR A 192 -62.74 -1.01 -10.87
C THR A 192 -62.77 -0.01 -12.01
N GLU A 193 -63.21 -0.47 -13.18
CA GLU A 193 -63.68 0.38 -14.27
C GLU A 193 -65.13 0.82 -14.00
N THR A 194 -65.46 2.01 -14.53
CA THR A 194 -66.81 2.56 -14.82
C THR A 194 -67.63 2.99 -13.60
N HIS A 195 -68.16 4.23 -13.50
CA HIS A 195 -68.81 5.10 -14.49
C HIS A 195 -68.65 6.59 -14.11
#